data_AF-A0A2V0PL77-F1
#
_entry.id   AF-A0A2V0PL77-F1
#
_cell.length_a   1.000
_cell.length_b   1.000
_cell.length_c   1.000
_cell.angle_alpha   90.00
_cell.angle_beta   90.00
_cell.angle_gamma   90.00
#
_symmetry.space_group_name_H-M   'P 1'
#
loop_
_entity.id
_entity.type
_entity.pdbx_description
1 polymer ?
#
loop_
_entity_poly.entity_id
_entity_poly.type
_entity_poly.pdbx_seq_one_letter_code
_entity_poly.pdbx_strand_id
1 'polypeptide(L)'
;CVYFCRPLLESGTLGAKCNTQAVIPRLTENYGASRDPPEKSAPMCTVHSFPHNIDHCLTWARSEFEGMLDKAPAEANSYLADPEKYVDAVRTSADAAAREQLARVVEALAGERVDDFAGAVEWARLKFQDYFHDRIAQLTFTFPEDATTSTGAPFWSAPKRFPTALKFDAADPAHAAFVQELTWSLWDRWTIEGDVTVQEVLDWFESRGLIAYSISAGQSLLYNNVFPKHKERLGKKMSDLMVSVAKQELPPNRAHFDVVVACEDDEGEDVDVPLVSIQYK
;
A
#
# COMPACT_ATOMS: atom_id res chain seq x y z
N CYS A 1 -25.85 3.14 -22.39
CA CYS A 1 -26.11 3.44 -23.82
C CYS A 1 -27.15 2.53 -24.47
N VAL A 2 -27.06 1.20 -24.30
CA VAL A 2 -28.00 0.22 -24.87
C VAL A 2 -29.47 0.52 -24.52
N TYR A 3 -29.80 0.66 -23.23
CA TYR A 3 -31.17 0.93 -22.76
C TYR A 3 -31.79 2.19 -23.38
N PHE A 4 -31.01 3.26 -23.52
CA PHE A 4 -31.47 4.55 -24.05
C PHE A 4 -31.33 4.70 -25.56
N CYS A 5 -30.97 3.62 -26.29
CA CYS A 5 -30.69 3.66 -27.73
C CYS A 5 -29.73 4.78 -28.15
N ARG A 6 -28.68 5.06 -27.37
CA ARG A 6 -27.67 6.09 -27.69
C ARG A 6 -26.40 5.46 -28.26
N PRO A 7 -25.76 6.10 -29.27
CA PRO A 7 -24.41 5.71 -29.71
C PRO A 7 -23.39 5.80 -28.57
N LEU A 8 -22.35 4.96 -28.64
CA LEU A 8 -21.18 4.98 -27.75
C LEU A 8 -19.91 4.90 -28.59
N LEU A 9 -18.92 5.73 -28.24
CA LEU A 9 -17.55 5.62 -28.73
C LEU A 9 -16.70 5.24 -27.53
N GLU A 10 -16.09 4.06 -27.59
CA GLU A 10 -15.24 3.50 -26.54
C GLU A 10 -13.79 3.48 -27.01
N SER A 11 -12.85 3.72 -26.11
CA SER A 11 -11.42 3.71 -26.43
C SER A 11 -10.57 3.38 -25.21
N GLY A 12 -9.57 2.51 -25.39
CA GLY A 12 -8.63 2.12 -24.34
C GLY A 12 -7.17 2.33 -24.76
N THR A 13 -6.28 2.46 -23.77
CA THR A 13 -4.82 2.52 -23.97
C THR A 13 -4.11 1.65 -22.94
N LEU A 14 -3.00 1.02 -23.35
CA LEU A 14 -2.10 0.26 -22.48
C LEU A 14 -0.65 0.41 -22.99
N GLY A 15 0.10 1.33 -22.40
CA GLY A 15 1.41 1.73 -22.92
C GLY A 15 1.30 2.30 -24.33
N ALA A 16 2.06 1.76 -25.29
CA ALA A 16 1.98 2.16 -26.70
C ALA A 16 0.80 1.53 -27.47
N LYS A 17 0.00 0.66 -26.82
CA LYS A 17 -1.16 0.01 -27.45
C LYS A 17 -2.41 0.86 -27.25
N CYS A 18 -3.29 0.87 -28.24
CA CYS A 18 -4.61 1.48 -28.13
C CYS A 18 -5.66 0.67 -28.90
N ASN A 19 -6.93 0.86 -28.53
CA ASN A 19 -8.07 0.33 -29.26
C ASN A 19 -9.20 1.37 -29.29
N THR A 20 -10.04 1.30 -30.31
CA THR A 20 -11.27 2.07 -30.41
C THR A 20 -12.41 1.15 -30.83
N GLN A 21 -13.62 1.38 -30.32
CA GLN A 21 -14.82 0.64 -30.69
C GLN A 21 -16.01 1.59 -30.77
N ALA A 22 -16.72 1.56 -31.91
CA ALA A 22 -17.95 2.31 -32.10
C ALA A 22 -19.15 1.38 -31.92
N VAL A 23 -20.08 1.76 -31.04
CA VAL A 23 -21.34 1.05 -30.80
C VAL A 23 -22.49 1.90 -31.34
N ILE A 24 -23.09 1.46 -32.45
CA ILE A 24 -24.18 2.14 -33.14
C ILE A 24 -25.51 1.40 -32.84
N PRO A 25 -26.53 2.08 -32.31
CA PRO A 25 -27.81 1.44 -31.97
C PRO A 25 -28.43 0.71 -33.16
N ARG A 26 -28.86 -0.54 -32.93
CA ARG A 26 -29.50 -1.42 -33.92
C ARG A 26 -28.62 -1.78 -35.14
N LEU A 27 -27.32 -1.51 -35.10
CA LEU A 27 -26.40 -1.82 -36.20
C LEU A 27 -25.22 -2.69 -35.75
N THR A 28 -24.52 -2.32 -34.69
CA THR A 28 -23.37 -3.06 -34.17
C THR A 28 -23.72 -3.80 -32.89
N GLU A 29 -22.89 -4.77 -32.48
CA GLU A 29 -22.95 -5.31 -31.13
C GLU A 29 -22.57 -4.24 -30.09
N ASN A 30 -22.96 -4.49 -28.83
CA ASN A 30 -22.59 -3.63 -27.71
C ASN A 30 -21.22 -4.03 -27.15
N TYR A 31 -20.55 -3.13 -26.42
CA TYR A 31 -19.22 -3.36 -25.86
C TYR A 31 -19.12 -4.65 -25.02
N GLY A 32 -20.13 -4.93 -24.18
CA GLY A 32 -20.16 -6.14 -23.34
C GLY A 32 -20.58 -7.43 -24.04
N ALA A 33 -20.75 -7.42 -25.37
CA ALA A 33 -21.07 -8.63 -26.15
C ALA A 33 -19.83 -9.53 -26.35
N SER A 34 -18.64 -8.93 -26.38
CA SER A 34 -17.35 -9.63 -26.37
C SER A 34 -16.80 -9.72 -24.96
N ARG A 35 -16.18 -10.86 -24.62
CA ARG A 35 -15.41 -11.01 -23.38
C ARG A 35 -13.94 -10.82 -23.65
N ASP A 36 -13.33 -9.86 -22.97
CA ASP A 36 -11.89 -9.74 -22.93
C ASP A 36 -11.27 -10.95 -22.20
N PRO A 37 -10.02 -11.32 -22.53
CA PRO A 37 -9.28 -12.30 -21.75
C PRO A 37 -9.26 -11.89 -20.27
N PRO A 38 -9.54 -12.82 -19.34
CA PRO A 38 -9.43 -12.50 -17.93
C PRO A 38 -7.98 -12.13 -17.60
N GLU A 39 -7.81 -11.27 -16.60
CA GLU A 39 -6.49 -11.01 -16.04
C GLU A 39 -5.84 -12.32 -15.58
N LYS A 40 -4.55 -12.47 -15.88
CA LYS A 40 -3.80 -13.64 -15.46
C LYS A 40 -3.46 -13.50 -13.97
N SER A 41 -4.04 -14.35 -13.14
CA SER A 41 -3.64 -14.50 -11.74
C SER A 41 -2.83 -15.78 -11.54
N ALA A 42 -1.82 -15.72 -10.68
CA ALA A 42 -1.05 -16.90 -10.30
C ALA A 42 -1.89 -17.80 -9.37
N PRO A 43 -1.76 -19.14 -9.45
CA PRO A 43 -2.42 -20.04 -8.50
C PRO A 43 -1.97 -19.77 -7.07
N MET A 44 -2.90 -19.85 -6.10
CA MET A 44 -2.61 -19.57 -4.67
C MET A 44 -1.43 -20.38 -4.13
N CYS A 45 -1.32 -21.67 -4.49
CA CYS A 45 -0.19 -22.51 -4.05
C CYS A 45 1.16 -22.01 -4.59
N THR A 46 1.18 -21.42 -5.79
CA THR A 46 2.39 -20.84 -6.37
C THR A 46 2.77 -19.56 -5.64
N VAL A 47 1.79 -18.72 -5.27
CA VAL A 47 2.02 -17.47 -4.54
C VAL A 47 2.52 -17.73 -3.11
N HIS A 48 1.90 -18.66 -2.39
CA HIS A 48 2.17 -18.88 -0.96
C HIS A 48 3.29 -19.87 -0.64
N SER A 49 3.67 -20.75 -1.58
CA SER A 49 4.63 -21.82 -1.27
C SER A 49 5.73 -21.99 -2.30
N PHE A 50 5.47 -21.72 -3.57
CA PHE A 50 6.45 -21.95 -4.64
C PHE A 50 6.58 -20.77 -5.61
N PRO A 51 6.86 -19.55 -5.13
CA PRO A 51 7.10 -18.41 -5.99
C PRO A 51 8.39 -18.64 -6.79
N HIS A 52 8.38 -18.26 -8.06
CA HIS A 52 9.51 -18.50 -8.96
C HIS A 52 9.81 -17.33 -9.90
N ASN A 53 9.02 -16.25 -9.82
CA ASN A 53 9.26 -14.97 -10.48
C ASN A 53 8.89 -13.83 -9.51
N ILE A 54 9.25 -12.60 -9.86
CA ILE A 54 9.01 -11.43 -9.01
C ILE A 54 7.52 -11.10 -8.87
N ASP A 55 6.72 -11.32 -9.91
CA ASP A 55 5.27 -11.05 -9.88
C ASP A 55 4.55 -11.88 -8.80
N HIS A 56 5.00 -13.13 -8.58
CA HIS A 56 4.46 -13.98 -7.51
C HIS A 56 4.81 -13.42 -6.13
N CYS A 57 6.05 -12.95 -5.94
CA CYS A 57 6.47 -12.31 -4.69
C CYS A 57 5.71 -10.99 -4.44
N LEU A 58 5.51 -10.17 -5.47
CA LEU A 58 4.76 -8.92 -5.37
C LEU A 58 3.27 -9.17 -5.08
N THR A 59 2.67 -10.18 -5.72
CA THR A 59 1.29 -10.59 -5.45
C THR A 59 1.14 -11.08 -4.01
N TRP A 60 2.10 -11.87 -3.52
CA TRP A 60 2.14 -12.31 -2.13
C TRP A 60 2.27 -11.12 -1.17
N ALA A 61 3.25 -10.25 -1.38
CA ALA A 61 3.50 -9.07 -0.53
C ALA A 61 2.27 -8.15 -0.44
N ARG A 62 1.62 -7.89 -1.58
CA ARG A 62 0.35 -7.14 -1.61
C ARG A 62 -0.75 -7.82 -0.81
N SER A 63 -0.90 -9.14 -0.95
CA SER A 63 -1.92 -9.91 -0.21
C SER A 63 -1.69 -9.87 1.30
N GLU A 64 -0.43 -9.97 1.75
CA GLU A 64 -0.10 -9.87 3.17
C GLU A 64 -0.32 -8.44 3.69
N PHE A 65 0.04 -7.41 2.92
CA PHE A 65 -0.24 -6.00 3.25
C PHE A 65 -1.75 -5.76 3.42
N GLU A 66 -2.56 -6.14 2.44
CA GLU A 66 -4.03 -6.01 2.50
C GLU A 66 -4.61 -6.83 3.68
N GLY A 67 -4.04 -8.00 3.96
CA GLY A 67 -4.45 -8.84 5.10
C GLY A 67 -4.24 -8.14 6.44
N MET A 68 -3.03 -7.62 6.65
CA MET A 68 -2.60 -7.04 7.93
C MET A 68 -3.16 -5.65 8.18
N LEU A 69 -3.14 -4.76 7.17
CA LEU A 69 -3.37 -3.32 7.38
C LEU A 69 -4.76 -2.84 6.94
N ASP A 70 -5.52 -3.67 6.23
CA ASP A 70 -6.89 -3.34 5.81
C ASP A 70 -7.90 -4.35 6.39
N LYS A 71 -7.79 -5.63 6.01
CA LYS A 71 -8.80 -6.63 6.35
C LYS A 71 -8.87 -6.92 7.85
N ALA A 72 -7.74 -7.11 8.54
CA ALA A 72 -7.75 -7.41 9.97
C ALA A 72 -8.32 -6.23 10.81
N PRO A 73 -7.88 -4.96 10.61
CA PRO A 73 -8.49 -3.81 11.28
C PRO A 73 -9.98 -3.63 10.94
N ALA A 74 -10.38 -3.81 9.68
CA ALA A 74 -11.78 -3.69 9.27
C ALA A 74 -12.68 -4.74 9.94
N GLU A 75 -12.19 -5.98 10.08
CA GLU A 75 -12.90 -7.05 10.77
C GLU A 75 -13.02 -6.75 12.28
N ALA A 76 -11.92 -6.29 12.90
CA ALA A 76 -11.91 -5.88 14.31
C ALA A 76 -12.87 -4.70 14.58
N ASN A 77 -12.90 -3.71 13.70
CA ASN A 77 -13.84 -2.58 13.79
C ASN A 77 -15.29 -3.04 13.65
N SER A 78 -15.57 -4.00 12.77
CA SER A 78 -16.90 -4.58 12.60
C SER A 78 -17.36 -5.31 13.86
N TYR A 79 -16.46 -6.05 14.52
CA TYR A 79 -16.73 -6.67 15.82
C TYR A 79 -16.97 -5.63 16.91
N LEU A 80 -16.12 -4.60 17.02
CA LEU A 80 -16.23 -3.57 18.07
C LEU A 80 -17.49 -2.71 17.93
N ALA A 81 -18.00 -2.51 16.71
CA ALA A 81 -19.19 -1.71 16.46
C ALA A 81 -20.48 -2.37 16.98
N ASP A 82 -20.62 -3.68 16.80
CA ASP A 82 -21.77 -4.46 17.27
C ASP A 82 -21.38 -5.94 17.48
N PRO A 83 -20.85 -6.28 18.67
CA PRO A 83 -20.33 -7.62 18.94
C PRO A 83 -21.38 -8.72 18.82
N GLU A 84 -22.63 -8.46 19.24
CA GLU A 84 -23.71 -9.45 19.21
C GLU A 84 -24.07 -9.79 17.76
N LYS A 85 -24.32 -8.75 16.94
CA LYS A 85 -24.63 -8.93 15.53
C LYS A 85 -23.48 -9.57 14.76
N TYR A 86 -22.24 -9.19 15.06
CA TYR A 86 -21.06 -9.76 14.43
C TYR A 86 -20.95 -11.27 14.72
N VAL A 87 -21.08 -11.67 15.98
CA VAL A 87 -21.00 -13.09 16.38
C VAL A 87 -22.12 -13.90 15.75
N ASP A 88 -23.34 -13.36 15.68
CA ASP A 88 -24.45 -14.03 15.02
C ASP A 88 -24.22 -14.18 13.51
N ALA A 89 -23.64 -13.18 12.84
CA ALA A 89 -23.26 -13.28 11.44
C ALA A 89 -22.17 -14.36 11.23
N VAL A 90 -21.12 -14.36 12.04
CA VAL A 90 -20.02 -15.35 11.96
C VAL A 90 -20.52 -16.77 12.20
N ARG A 91 -21.50 -16.98 13.09
CA ARG A 91 -22.10 -18.30 13.30
C ARG A 91 -22.84 -18.85 12.09
N THR A 92 -23.24 -18.00 11.15
CA THR A 92 -23.85 -18.42 9.88
C THR A 92 -22.83 -18.72 8.78
N SER A 93 -21.56 -18.35 8.98
CA SER A 93 -20.45 -18.67 8.07
C SER A 93 -20.04 -20.14 8.18
N ALA A 94 -19.41 -20.67 7.13
CA ALA A 94 -18.80 -21.99 7.17
C ALA A 94 -17.62 -22.03 8.16
N ASP A 95 -17.38 -23.17 8.82
CA ASP A 95 -16.41 -23.31 9.93
C ASP A 95 -15.02 -22.72 9.65
N ALA A 96 -14.47 -22.96 8.45
CA ALA A 96 -13.15 -22.46 8.08
C ALA A 96 -13.14 -20.92 8.00
N ALA A 97 -14.17 -20.32 7.39
CA ALA A 97 -14.31 -18.87 7.27
C ALA A 97 -14.59 -18.24 8.64
N ALA A 98 -15.48 -18.83 9.44
CA ALA A 98 -15.78 -18.37 10.78
C ALA A 98 -14.53 -18.33 11.67
N ARG A 99 -13.71 -19.39 11.60
CA ARG A 99 -12.44 -19.45 12.32
C ARG A 99 -11.45 -18.38 11.86
N GLU A 100 -11.33 -18.15 10.56
CA GLU A 100 -10.43 -17.13 10.01
C GLU A 100 -10.86 -15.71 10.45
N GLN A 101 -12.16 -15.41 10.37
CA GLN A 101 -12.73 -14.13 10.80
C GLN A 101 -12.45 -13.85 12.28
N LEU A 102 -12.77 -14.82 13.15
CA LEU A 102 -12.53 -14.69 14.60
C LEU A 102 -11.03 -14.60 14.92
N ALA A 103 -10.19 -15.36 14.23
CA ALA A 103 -8.74 -15.31 14.43
C ALA A 103 -8.19 -13.91 14.14
N ARG A 104 -8.64 -13.26 13.06
CA ARG A 104 -8.24 -11.88 12.73
C ARG A 104 -8.64 -10.88 13.80
N VAL A 105 -9.86 -11.01 14.35
CA VAL A 105 -10.32 -10.14 15.45
C VAL A 105 -9.45 -10.33 16.69
N VAL A 106 -9.14 -11.59 17.06
CA VAL A 106 -8.29 -11.90 18.22
C VAL A 106 -6.86 -11.40 18.02
N GLU A 107 -6.29 -11.65 16.84
CA GLU A 107 -4.95 -11.18 16.48
C GLU A 107 -4.87 -9.65 16.57
N ALA A 108 -5.80 -8.93 15.94
CA ALA A 108 -5.80 -7.47 15.93
C ALA A 108 -6.05 -6.83 17.30
N LEU A 109 -6.94 -7.39 18.14
CA LEU A 109 -7.36 -6.76 19.40
C LEU A 109 -6.58 -7.22 20.63
N ALA A 110 -6.03 -8.43 20.62
CA ALA A 110 -5.43 -9.05 21.80
C ALA A 110 -4.07 -9.72 21.54
N GLY A 111 -3.86 -10.32 20.36
CA GLY A 111 -2.64 -11.07 20.07
C GLY A 111 -1.45 -10.19 19.67
N GLU A 112 -1.71 -9.24 18.78
CA GLU A 112 -0.70 -8.38 18.13
C GLU A 112 -1.02 -6.90 18.34
N ARG A 113 -1.76 -6.57 19.39
CA ARG A 113 -2.05 -5.20 19.74
C ARG A 113 -0.75 -4.49 20.13
N VAL A 114 -0.50 -3.37 19.45
CA VAL A 114 0.64 -2.49 19.70
C VAL A 114 0.15 -1.23 20.40
N ASP A 115 0.78 -0.86 21.53
CA ASP A 115 0.40 0.33 22.30
C ASP A 115 1.31 1.54 22.03
N ASP A 116 2.53 1.33 21.53
CA ASP A 116 3.49 2.39 21.21
C ASP A 116 4.37 2.02 20.01
N PHE A 117 5.18 2.99 19.57
CA PHE A 117 6.07 2.82 18.43
C PHE A 117 7.13 1.73 18.63
N ALA A 118 7.65 1.57 19.85
CA ALA A 118 8.64 0.54 20.13
C ALA A 118 8.04 -0.87 19.96
N GLY A 119 6.79 -1.04 20.40
CA GLY A 119 6.00 -2.25 20.15
C GLY A 119 5.72 -2.48 18.66
N ALA A 120 5.57 -1.42 17.85
CA ALA A 120 5.39 -1.54 16.41
C ALA A 120 6.66 -2.09 15.72
N VAL A 121 7.83 -1.61 16.16
CA VAL A 121 9.13 -2.11 15.67
C VAL A 121 9.34 -3.57 16.08
N GLU A 122 9.00 -3.94 17.31
CA GLU A 122 9.04 -5.34 17.76
C GLU A 122 8.09 -6.23 16.95
N TRP A 123 6.86 -5.78 16.73
CA TRP A 123 5.87 -6.47 15.92
C TRP A 123 6.36 -6.68 14.49
N ALA A 124 6.88 -5.64 13.83
CA ALA A 124 7.44 -5.73 12.49
C ALA A 124 8.62 -6.71 12.45
N ARG A 125 9.49 -6.69 13.46
CA ARG A 125 10.60 -7.65 13.57
C ARG A 125 10.12 -9.09 13.73
N LEU A 126 9.03 -9.34 14.46
CA LEU A 126 8.41 -10.65 14.59
C LEU A 126 7.75 -11.11 13.28
N LYS A 127 7.11 -10.21 12.53
CA LYS A 127 6.59 -10.52 11.19
C LYS A 127 7.70 -10.91 10.21
N PHE A 128 8.86 -10.25 10.29
CA PHE A 128 10.04 -10.65 9.49
C PHE A 128 10.44 -12.10 9.81
N GLN A 129 10.46 -12.44 11.11
CA GLN A 129 10.81 -13.78 11.59
C GLN A 129 9.83 -14.83 11.04
N ASP A 130 8.52 -14.60 11.15
CA ASP A 130 7.51 -15.52 10.64
C ASP A 130 7.64 -15.72 9.12
N TYR A 131 7.61 -14.62 8.36
CA TYR A 131 7.52 -14.66 6.90
C TYR A 131 8.78 -15.18 6.22
N PHE A 132 9.94 -14.68 6.62
CA PHE A 132 11.18 -14.93 5.89
C PHE A 132 12.07 -16.00 6.51
N HIS A 133 11.81 -16.39 7.77
CA HIS A 133 12.53 -17.45 8.44
C HIS A 133 11.64 -18.66 8.76
N ASP A 134 10.65 -18.52 9.65
CA ASP A 134 10.00 -19.67 10.28
C ASP A 134 9.15 -20.46 9.29
N ARG A 135 8.36 -19.79 8.45
CA ARG A 135 7.60 -20.45 7.37
C ARG A 135 8.51 -21.16 6.37
N ILE A 136 9.66 -20.56 6.05
CA ILE A 136 10.63 -21.14 5.12
C ILE A 136 11.36 -22.33 5.76
N ALA A 137 11.72 -22.23 7.04
CA ALA A 137 12.30 -23.31 7.80
C ALA A 137 11.32 -24.49 7.91
N GLN A 138 10.03 -24.23 8.16
CA GLN A 138 9.00 -25.26 8.18
C GLN A 138 8.82 -25.91 6.79
N LEU A 139 8.84 -25.12 5.71
CA LEU A 139 8.72 -25.63 4.35
C LEU A 139 9.89 -26.55 3.97
N THR A 140 11.12 -26.12 4.27
CA THR A 140 12.33 -26.90 3.99
C THR A 140 12.49 -28.12 4.91
N PHE A 141 11.97 -28.07 6.13
CA PHE A 141 11.84 -29.25 6.99
C PHE A 141 10.85 -30.27 6.42
N THR A 142 9.69 -29.79 5.94
CA THR A 142 8.64 -30.64 5.37
C THR A 142 9.06 -31.25 4.04
N PHE A 143 9.76 -30.47 3.21
CA PHE A 143 10.32 -30.90 1.92
C PHE A 143 11.82 -30.60 1.87
N PRO A 144 12.66 -31.52 2.38
CA PRO A 144 14.11 -31.40 2.30
C PRO A 144 14.61 -31.17 0.87
N GLU A 145 15.82 -30.64 0.71
CA GLU A 145 16.39 -30.31 -0.61
C GLU A 145 16.50 -31.53 -1.53
N ASP A 146 16.79 -32.69 -0.95
CA ASP A 146 16.88 -33.99 -1.63
C ASP A 146 15.54 -34.73 -1.72
N ALA A 147 14.43 -34.09 -1.35
CA ALA A 147 13.10 -34.68 -1.44
C ALA A 147 12.78 -35.12 -2.88
N THR A 148 12.18 -36.30 -3.00
CA THR A 148 11.75 -36.87 -4.28
C THR A 148 10.24 -37.05 -4.31
N THR A 149 9.67 -37.00 -5.51
CA THR A 149 8.25 -37.32 -5.76
C THR A 149 8.04 -38.83 -5.70
N SER A 150 6.77 -39.26 -5.72
CA SER A 150 6.41 -40.69 -5.82
C SER A 150 6.97 -41.39 -7.07
N THR A 151 7.38 -40.65 -8.09
CA THR A 151 8.01 -41.17 -9.32
C THR A 151 9.54 -41.18 -9.25
N GLY A 152 10.14 -40.80 -8.12
CA GLY A 152 11.59 -40.72 -7.92
C GLY A 152 12.26 -39.50 -8.54
N ALA A 153 11.49 -38.56 -9.11
CA ALA A 153 12.03 -37.30 -9.63
C ALA A 153 12.29 -36.30 -8.49
N PRO A 154 13.26 -35.38 -8.61
CA PRO A 154 13.47 -34.33 -7.60
C PRO A 154 12.22 -33.47 -7.41
N PHE A 155 11.77 -33.31 -6.17
CA PHE A 155 10.65 -32.45 -5.81
C PHE A 155 10.94 -30.99 -6.18
N TRP A 156 12.16 -30.54 -5.85
CA TRP A 156 12.70 -29.21 -6.17
C TRP A 156 13.27 -29.18 -7.59
N SER A 157 12.39 -29.28 -8.57
CA SER A 157 12.70 -29.10 -9.99
C SER A 157 11.84 -28.00 -10.60
N ALA A 158 12.32 -27.40 -11.69
CA ALA A 158 11.66 -26.28 -12.35
C ALA A 158 10.15 -26.55 -12.55
N PRO A 159 9.26 -25.61 -12.18
CA PRO A 159 9.55 -24.23 -11.79
C PRO A 159 9.84 -24.00 -10.29
N LYS A 160 9.83 -25.05 -9.45
CA LYS A 160 10.04 -24.91 -8.00
C LYS A 160 11.51 -24.64 -7.69
N ARG A 161 11.76 -23.68 -6.81
CA ARG A 161 13.09 -23.29 -6.35
C ARG A 161 13.21 -23.64 -4.87
N PHE A 162 14.29 -24.29 -4.47
CA PHE A 162 14.56 -24.54 -3.05
C PHE A 162 14.82 -23.19 -2.34
N PRO A 163 14.04 -22.83 -1.31
CA PRO A 163 14.19 -21.55 -0.63
C PRO A 163 15.26 -21.62 0.47
N THR A 164 15.70 -20.47 0.96
CA THR A 164 16.62 -20.37 2.09
C THR A 164 15.97 -19.48 3.16
N ALA A 165 15.90 -19.99 4.39
CA ALA A 165 15.38 -19.21 5.52
C ALA A 165 16.35 -18.07 5.83
N LEU A 166 15.84 -16.83 5.87
CA LEU A 166 16.65 -15.64 6.12
C LEU A 166 16.87 -15.42 7.60
N LYS A 167 18.09 -15.07 7.98
CA LYS A 167 18.38 -14.54 9.32
C LYS A 167 18.36 -13.02 9.23
N PHE A 168 17.59 -12.40 10.12
CA PHE A 168 17.53 -10.94 10.17
C PHE A 168 18.91 -10.34 10.44
N ASP A 169 19.21 -9.27 9.72
CA ASP A 169 20.42 -8.46 9.88
C ASP A 169 20.02 -6.99 9.74
N ALA A 170 20.23 -6.21 10.79
CA ALA A 170 19.88 -4.78 10.78
C ALA A 170 20.80 -3.94 9.86
N ALA A 171 21.95 -4.48 9.47
CA ALA A 171 22.85 -3.83 8.52
C ALA A 171 22.45 -4.07 7.05
N ASP A 172 21.57 -5.04 6.80
CA ASP A 172 21.02 -5.26 5.46
C ASP A 172 19.91 -4.24 5.18
N PRO A 173 20.03 -3.39 4.14
CA PRO A 173 19.04 -2.35 3.87
C PRO A 173 17.63 -2.88 3.60
N ALA A 174 17.47 -4.06 3.00
CA ALA A 174 16.14 -4.63 2.71
C ALA A 174 15.49 -5.17 3.99
N HIS A 175 16.27 -5.76 4.89
CA HIS A 175 15.78 -6.19 6.20
C HIS A 175 15.42 -4.99 7.08
N ALA A 176 16.28 -3.97 7.09
CA ALA A 176 16.03 -2.71 7.79
C ALA A 176 14.76 -2.05 7.25
N ALA A 177 14.62 -1.92 5.93
CA ALA A 177 13.44 -1.36 5.27
C ALA A 177 12.17 -2.14 5.60
N PHE A 178 12.18 -3.48 5.66
CA PHE A 178 10.96 -4.20 6.07
C PHE A 178 10.47 -3.80 7.47
N VAL A 179 11.39 -3.53 8.40
CA VAL A 179 11.05 -3.11 9.77
C VAL A 179 10.79 -1.59 9.83
N GLN A 180 11.51 -0.80 9.04
CA GLN A 180 11.47 0.67 9.01
C GLN A 180 10.34 1.24 8.16
N GLU A 181 9.98 0.65 7.03
CA GLU A 181 8.80 1.02 6.22
C GLU A 181 7.49 0.64 6.93
N LEU A 182 7.58 -0.13 8.02
CA LEU A 182 6.49 -0.33 8.99
C LEU A 182 6.56 0.64 10.18
N THR A 183 7.52 1.58 10.21
CA THR A 183 7.63 2.61 11.26
C THR A 183 6.66 3.77 11.05
N TRP A 184 6.17 3.94 9.85
CA TRP A 184 5.06 4.84 9.59
C TRP A 184 4.11 4.20 8.59
N SER A 185 2.86 4.57 8.70
CA SER A 185 1.73 4.00 7.98
C SER A 185 1.01 5.11 7.22
N LEU A 186 0.06 4.74 6.37
CA LEU A 186 -0.85 5.70 5.72
C LEU A 186 -1.61 6.59 6.74
N TRP A 187 -1.66 6.18 8.01
CA TRP A 187 -2.32 6.92 9.09
C TRP A 187 -1.43 7.94 9.76
N ASP A 188 -0.11 7.80 9.63
CA ASP A 188 0.86 8.71 10.23
C ASP A 188 0.84 10.06 9.54
N ARG A 189 0.96 11.10 10.36
CA ARG A 189 0.94 12.50 9.91
C ARG A 189 2.02 13.29 10.59
N TRP A 190 2.83 13.97 9.79
CA TRP A 190 3.71 15.01 10.30
C TRP A 190 2.97 16.33 10.36
N THR A 191 2.80 16.86 11.57
CA THR A 191 2.10 18.12 11.77
C THR A 191 3.11 19.26 11.89
N ILE A 192 2.97 20.27 11.05
CA ILE A 192 3.71 21.53 11.15
C ILE A 192 2.76 22.57 11.74
N GLU A 193 3.12 23.07 12.93
CA GLU A 193 2.31 24.06 13.65
C GLU A 193 2.50 25.46 13.07
N GLY A 194 1.38 26.17 12.94
CA GLY A 194 1.33 27.54 12.44
C GLY A 194 1.33 27.64 10.91
N ASP A 195 0.76 28.73 10.41
CA ASP A 195 0.74 28.99 8.97
C ASP A 195 2.17 29.30 8.52
N VAL A 196 2.87 28.30 8.03
CA VAL A 196 4.27 28.37 7.58
C VAL A 196 4.36 28.80 6.13
N THR A 197 5.51 29.36 5.78
CA THR A 197 5.90 29.64 4.39
C THR A 197 6.45 28.38 3.73
N VAL A 198 6.54 28.39 2.40
CA VAL A 198 7.20 27.30 1.66
C VAL A 198 8.63 27.09 2.17
N GLN A 199 9.39 28.18 2.39
CA GLN A 199 10.76 28.08 2.91
C GLN A 199 10.80 27.41 4.28
N GLU A 200 9.91 27.79 5.21
CA GLU A 200 9.82 27.17 6.53
C GLU A 200 9.48 25.66 6.46
N VAL A 201 8.69 25.22 5.47
CA VAL A 201 8.47 23.78 5.22
C VAL A 201 9.75 23.10 4.75
N LEU A 202 10.49 23.71 3.82
CA LEU A 202 11.77 23.15 3.34
C LEU A 202 12.78 23.04 4.49
N ASP A 203 12.92 24.09 5.30
CA ASP A 203 13.81 24.13 6.46
C ASP A 203 13.40 23.07 7.51
N TRP A 204 12.10 22.81 7.66
CA TRP A 204 11.59 21.76 8.55
C TRP A 204 12.03 20.37 8.10
N PHE A 205 12.03 20.09 6.79
CA PHE A 205 12.56 18.85 6.23
C PHE A 205 14.09 18.78 6.36
N GLU A 206 14.79 19.88 6.05
CA GLU A 206 16.26 19.95 6.12
C GLU A 206 16.75 19.71 7.55
N SER A 207 16.04 20.22 8.56
CA SER A 207 16.36 19.97 9.98
C SER A 207 16.26 18.48 10.39
N ARG A 208 15.65 17.65 9.55
CA ARG A 208 15.52 16.19 9.71
C ARG A 208 16.43 15.40 8.76
N GLY A 209 17.33 16.09 8.05
CA GLY A 209 18.23 15.46 7.07
C GLY A 209 17.56 15.11 5.75
N LEU A 210 16.40 15.70 5.45
CA LEU A 210 15.66 15.45 4.21
C LEU A 210 15.66 16.70 3.31
N ILE A 211 15.89 16.51 2.02
CA ILE A 211 15.91 17.58 1.03
C ILE A 211 14.58 17.58 0.29
N ALA A 212 13.61 18.35 0.78
CA ALA A 212 12.33 18.50 0.11
C ALA A 212 12.47 19.25 -1.22
N TYR A 213 12.07 18.61 -2.32
CA TYR A 213 12.17 19.19 -3.66
C TYR A 213 10.82 19.46 -4.32
N SER A 214 9.72 18.89 -3.80
CA SER A 214 8.36 19.05 -4.34
C SER A 214 7.31 19.09 -3.24
N ILE A 215 6.32 19.97 -3.34
CA ILE A 215 5.18 20.07 -2.41
C ILE A 215 3.88 20.20 -3.21
N SER A 216 2.93 19.31 -2.97
CA SER A 216 1.66 19.23 -3.69
C SER A 216 0.46 19.16 -2.75
N ALA A 217 -0.66 19.75 -3.18
CA ALA A 217 -1.96 19.62 -2.54
C ALA A 217 -2.97 19.03 -3.53
N GLY A 218 -3.30 17.75 -3.36
CA GLY A 218 -4.04 16.99 -4.37
C GLY A 218 -3.30 17.00 -5.71
N GLN A 219 -3.98 17.44 -6.78
CA GLN A 219 -3.38 17.54 -8.12
C GLN A 219 -2.58 18.83 -8.37
N SER A 220 -2.50 19.73 -7.39
CA SER A 220 -1.90 21.04 -7.56
C SER A 220 -0.49 21.11 -6.99
N LEU A 221 0.48 21.47 -7.84
CA LEU A 221 1.88 21.63 -7.48
C LEU A 221 2.13 23.00 -6.85
N LEU A 222 2.24 23.06 -5.53
CA LEU A 222 2.46 24.30 -4.76
C LEU A 222 3.90 24.80 -4.90
N TYR A 223 4.86 23.89 -4.84
CA TYR A 223 6.28 24.17 -5.00
C TYR A 223 6.98 22.98 -5.66
N ASN A 224 8.01 23.27 -6.44
CA ASN A 224 8.97 22.28 -6.93
C ASN A 224 10.24 23.01 -7.41
N ASN A 225 11.41 22.52 -7.00
CA ASN A 225 12.70 23.19 -7.20
C ASN A 225 13.15 23.29 -8.67
N VAL A 226 12.64 22.42 -9.55
CA VAL A 226 12.94 22.39 -10.99
C VAL A 226 12.34 23.61 -11.71
N PHE A 227 11.22 24.16 -11.21
CA PHE A 227 10.55 25.29 -11.86
C PHE A 227 11.07 26.64 -11.31
N PRO A 228 11.80 27.46 -12.09
CA PRO A 228 12.40 28.69 -11.58
C PRO A 228 11.38 29.68 -11.01
N LYS A 229 10.16 29.72 -11.57
CA LYS A 229 9.06 30.57 -11.09
C LYS A 229 8.59 30.21 -9.67
N HIS A 230 8.83 28.98 -9.20
CA HIS A 230 8.43 28.58 -7.86
C HIS A 230 9.35 29.18 -6.78
N LYS A 231 10.52 29.72 -7.14
CA LYS A 231 11.36 30.49 -6.22
C LYS A 231 10.65 31.74 -5.68
N GLU A 232 9.75 32.34 -6.46
CA GLU A 232 8.93 33.47 -6.04
C GLU A 232 7.86 33.08 -4.98
N ARG A 233 7.66 31.79 -4.74
CA ARG A 233 6.70 31.26 -3.76
C ARG A 233 7.33 30.95 -2.40
N LEU A 234 8.67 30.95 -2.31
CA LEU A 234 9.39 30.56 -1.09
C LEU A 234 8.93 31.34 0.15
N GLY A 235 8.72 32.66 0.02
CA GLY A 235 8.23 33.51 1.10
C GLY A 235 6.71 33.57 1.27
N LYS A 236 5.93 32.82 0.47
CA LYS A 236 4.46 32.81 0.58
C LYS A 236 4.00 31.79 1.59
N LYS A 237 2.93 32.12 2.32
CA LYS A 237 2.29 31.21 3.27
C LYS A 237 1.61 30.05 2.54
N MET A 238 1.62 28.89 3.16
CA MET A 238 1.05 27.68 2.58
C MET A 238 -0.47 27.82 2.43
N SER A 239 -1.15 28.48 3.37
CA SER A 239 -2.56 28.83 3.26
C SER A 239 -2.88 29.68 2.01
N ASP A 240 -2.05 30.68 1.71
CA ASP A 240 -2.20 31.54 0.53
C ASP A 240 -2.05 30.74 -0.77
N LEU A 241 -1.12 29.79 -0.81
CA LEU A 241 -0.89 28.93 -1.97
C LEU A 241 -2.03 27.91 -2.16
N MET A 242 -2.63 27.42 -1.08
CA MET A 242 -3.82 26.57 -1.16
C MET A 242 -4.98 27.28 -1.88
N VAL A 243 -5.21 28.55 -1.54
CA VAL A 243 -6.28 29.34 -2.17
C VAL A 243 -5.88 29.77 -3.59
N SER A 244 -4.68 30.32 -3.75
CA SER A 244 -4.27 30.96 -5.01
C SER A 244 -3.83 30.00 -6.11
N VAL A 245 -3.15 28.90 -5.76
CA VAL A 245 -2.64 27.90 -6.71
C VAL A 245 -3.56 26.70 -6.78
N ALA A 246 -3.85 26.06 -5.64
CA ALA A 246 -4.68 24.85 -5.62
C ALA A 246 -6.18 25.12 -5.78
N LYS A 247 -6.59 26.39 -5.73
CA LYS A 247 -8.01 26.82 -5.83
C LYS A 247 -8.90 26.11 -4.81
N GLN A 248 -8.33 25.74 -3.65
CA GLN A 248 -9.07 25.14 -2.57
C GLN A 248 -9.50 26.21 -1.56
N GLU A 249 -10.77 26.20 -1.18
CA GLU A 249 -11.26 27.03 -0.09
C GLU A 249 -10.80 26.43 1.25
N LEU A 250 -10.40 27.31 2.17
CA LEU A 250 -10.02 26.93 3.54
C LEU A 250 -11.21 27.19 4.48
N PRO A 251 -11.96 26.15 4.89
CA PRO A 251 -13.19 26.35 5.64
C PRO A 251 -12.95 27.03 7.00
N PRO A 252 -13.89 27.84 7.50
CA PRO A 252 -13.77 28.49 8.81
C PRO A 252 -13.71 27.49 9.97
N ASN A 253 -14.28 26.29 9.81
CA ASN A 253 -14.28 25.21 10.79
C ASN A 253 -13.09 24.24 10.68
N ARG A 254 -12.14 24.46 9.77
CA ARG A 254 -10.94 23.65 9.61
C ARG A 254 -9.71 24.43 10.08
N ALA A 255 -8.77 23.75 10.76
CA ALA A 255 -7.56 24.37 11.31
C ALA A 255 -6.27 23.92 10.61
N HIS A 256 -6.34 22.91 9.73
CA HIS A 256 -5.19 22.37 9.00
C HIS A 256 -5.58 21.95 7.58
N PHE A 257 -4.61 21.78 6.69
CA PHE A 257 -4.78 21.08 5.41
C PHE A 257 -3.59 20.16 5.16
N ASP A 258 -3.79 19.16 4.32
CA ASP A 258 -2.78 18.13 4.06
C ASP A 258 -2.06 18.41 2.73
N VAL A 259 -0.75 18.18 2.72
CA VAL A 259 0.12 18.26 1.55
C VAL A 259 0.98 17.00 1.44
N VAL A 260 1.33 16.64 0.21
CA VAL A 260 2.29 15.58 -0.10
C VAL A 260 3.61 16.25 -0.44
N VAL A 261 4.68 15.80 0.23
CA VAL A 261 6.04 16.30 0.02
C VAL A 261 6.88 15.17 -0.56
N ALA A 262 7.60 15.46 -1.64
CA ALA A 262 8.65 14.56 -2.13
C ALA A 262 10.01 15.13 -1.71
N CYS A 263 10.85 14.26 -1.19
CA CYS A 263 12.17 14.60 -0.67
C CYS A 263 13.18 13.50 -0.97
N GLU A 264 14.45 13.88 -0.97
CA GLU A 264 15.59 12.97 -1.06
C GLU A 264 16.34 12.95 0.29
N ASP A 265 17.09 11.89 0.56
CA ASP A 265 18.07 11.85 1.64
C ASP A 265 19.38 12.59 1.26
N ASP A 266 20.40 12.49 2.11
CA ASP A 266 21.72 13.11 1.88
C ASP A 266 22.57 12.40 0.82
N GLU A 267 22.18 11.19 0.41
CA GLU A 267 22.78 10.44 -0.70
C GLU A 267 22.12 10.76 -2.05
N GLY A 268 20.97 11.45 -2.04
CA GLY A 268 20.21 11.85 -3.21
C GLY A 268 19.21 10.79 -3.68
N GLU A 269 18.87 9.83 -2.81
CA GLU A 269 17.85 8.82 -3.08
C GLU A 269 16.48 9.33 -2.63
N ASP A 270 15.43 9.05 -3.43
CA ASP A 270 14.05 9.43 -3.11
C ASP A 270 13.57 8.68 -1.85
N VAL A 271 13.02 9.42 -0.88
CA VAL A 271 12.49 8.87 0.38
C VAL A 271 11.00 9.16 0.49
N ASP A 272 10.20 8.11 0.73
CA ASP A 272 8.79 8.24 1.07
C ASP A 272 8.62 8.74 2.51
N VAL A 273 7.70 9.69 2.70
CA VAL A 273 7.43 10.31 4.00
C VAL A 273 5.93 10.30 4.33
N PRO A 274 5.56 10.34 5.63
CA PRO A 274 4.17 10.50 6.05
C PRO A 274 3.50 11.74 5.44
N LEU A 275 2.17 11.71 5.37
CA LEU A 275 1.39 12.86 4.94
C LEU A 275 1.66 14.07 5.85
N VAL A 276 1.90 15.24 5.27
CA VAL A 276 2.21 16.45 6.04
C VAL A 276 0.93 17.27 6.24
N SER A 277 0.58 17.55 7.49
CA SER A 277 -0.54 18.40 7.85
C SER A 277 -0.04 19.77 8.30
N ILE A 278 -0.46 20.83 7.62
CA ILE A 278 -0.07 22.21 7.94
C ILE A 278 -1.23 22.88 8.67
N GLN A 279 -1.01 23.29 9.91
CA GLN A 279 -1.97 24.08 10.67
C GLN A 279 -1.92 25.54 10.20
N TYR A 280 -3.07 26.21 10.08
CA TYR A 280 -3.14 27.60 9.62
C TYR A 280 -4.01 28.49 10.52
N LYS A 281 -4.42 27.97 11.68
CA LYS A 281 -5.20 28.67 12.71
C LYS A 281 -4.70 28.31 14.10
#